data_AF-A0A8S3TBA4-F1
#
_entry.id   AF-A0A8S3TBA4-F1
#
_cell.length_a   1.000
_cell.length_b   1.000
_cell.length_c   1.000
_cell.angle_alpha   90.00
_cell.angle_beta   90.00
_cell.angle_gamma   90.00
#
_symmetry.space_group_name_H-M   'P 1'
#
loop_
_entity.id
_entity.type
_entity.pdbx_description
1 polymer ?
#
loop_
_entity_poly.entity_id
_entity_poly.type
_entity_poly.pdbx_seq_one_letter_code
_entity_poly.pdbx_strand_id
1 'polypeptide(L)'
;MTDCCIFDVVRGLALLVGLAAGSKSKISDLVFTTWIALGMFIFPDYVVGYQVSGKTDGLMIFFVRCTGASQLAMTMFMYLTRDTRDETVKGAILWSRTLGTAPMLMIMIYGQVYKNKVFGHGNLWFFLPFFISIWIYNVYQMHTPPPAVGRREQKGFVSILLRVYFLVLFVEGLQGLAFPNSVMFFMNTTPQFIHQHFVRVLCASDFSAIFLIWYAPSFLRDDDRKALFISHLAAAGLGILSLLAACFVDHAIEVSQMYWILLFMTPVLIPAIGLGLILQNERSKNAVFTTMTTPSHYITRSISSQAKTE
;
A
#
# COMPACT_ATOMS: atom_id res chain seq x y z
N MET A 1 12.31 -34.06 -10.76
CA MET A 1 12.62 -32.62 -10.66
C MET A 1 12.16 -31.82 -11.89
N THR A 2 12.01 -32.44 -13.07
CA THR A 2 11.53 -31.79 -14.31
C THR A 2 10.04 -31.45 -14.32
N ASP A 3 9.19 -32.25 -13.67
CA ASP A 3 7.73 -32.05 -13.75
C ASP A 3 7.26 -30.78 -13.02
N CYS A 4 7.90 -30.43 -11.89
CA CYS A 4 7.55 -29.21 -11.13
C CYS A 4 7.83 -27.93 -11.95
N CYS A 5 8.93 -27.88 -12.69
CA CYS A 5 9.27 -26.74 -13.54
C CYS A 5 8.22 -26.50 -14.65
N ILE A 6 7.66 -27.55 -15.24
CA ILE A 6 6.65 -27.40 -16.29
C ILE A 6 5.38 -26.77 -15.72
N PHE A 7 4.92 -27.23 -14.56
CA PHE A 7 3.74 -26.66 -13.90
C PHE A 7 3.94 -25.19 -13.51
N ASP A 8 5.13 -24.84 -13.06
CA ASP A 8 5.46 -23.47 -12.63
C ASP A 8 5.54 -22.51 -13.82
N VAL A 9 6.13 -22.97 -14.93
CA VAL A 9 6.11 -22.24 -16.22
C VAL A 9 4.69 -22.10 -16.74
N VAL A 10 3.88 -23.15 -16.69
CA VAL A 10 2.46 -23.10 -17.12
C VAL A 10 1.66 -22.13 -16.25
N ARG A 11 1.88 -22.09 -14.94
CA ARG A 11 1.23 -21.12 -14.04
C ARG A 11 1.66 -19.69 -14.32
N GLY A 12 2.97 -19.45 -14.49
CA GLY A 12 3.50 -18.14 -14.88
C GLY A 12 2.95 -17.67 -16.23
N LEU A 13 2.87 -18.57 -17.21
CA LEU A 13 2.28 -18.30 -18.53
C LEU A 13 0.77 -18.08 -18.47
N ALA A 14 0.03 -18.85 -17.66
CA ALA A 14 -1.41 -18.66 -17.48
C ALA A 14 -1.71 -17.31 -16.81
N LEU A 15 -0.87 -16.86 -15.89
CA LEU A 15 -0.95 -15.53 -15.29
C LEU A 15 -0.62 -14.43 -16.31
N LEU A 16 0.42 -14.60 -17.10
CA LEU A 16 0.77 -13.72 -18.22
C LEU A 16 -0.39 -13.59 -19.22
N VAL A 17 -0.96 -14.71 -19.63
CA VAL A 17 -2.12 -14.75 -20.55
C VAL A 17 -3.35 -14.15 -19.87
N GLY A 18 -3.59 -14.41 -18.58
CA GLY A 18 -4.68 -13.82 -17.82
C GLY A 18 -4.57 -12.30 -17.70
N LEU A 19 -3.37 -11.78 -17.48
CA LEU A 19 -3.08 -10.33 -17.47
C LEU A 19 -3.18 -9.73 -18.88
N ALA A 20 -2.69 -10.41 -19.91
CA ALA A 20 -2.76 -9.96 -21.29
C ALA A 20 -4.20 -9.96 -21.83
N ALA A 21 -4.99 -11.00 -21.54
CA ALA A 21 -6.40 -11.09 -21.88
C ALA A 21 -7.23 -10.09 -21.03
N GLY A 22 -6.85 -9.92 -19.77
CA GLY A 22 -7.39 -8.93 -18.84
C GLY A 22 -6.92 -7.50 -19.12
N SER A 23 -6.07 -7.25 -20.11
CA SER A 23 -5.46 -5.94 -20.34
C SER A 23 -6.48 -4.84 -20.62
N LYS A 24 -7.67 -5.21 -21.10
CA LYS A 24 -8.83 -4.32 -21.30
C LYS A 24 -9.53 -3.93 -20.00
N SER A 25 -9.25 -4.60 -18.89
CA SER A 25 -9.91 -4.43 -17.60
C SER A 25 -8.90 -4.14 -16.49
N LYS A 26 -8.99 -2.94 -15.91
CA LYS A 26 -8.19 -2.51 -14.74
C LYS A 26 -8.41 -3.39 -13.50
N ILE A 27 -9.41 -4.26 -13.52
CA ILE A 27 -9.73 -5.22 -12.46
C ILE A 27 -8.73 -6.39 -12.44
N SER A 28 -8.08 -6.70 -13.57
CA SER A 28 -7.12 -7.81 -13.64
C SER A 28 -5.94 -7.61 -12.68
N ASP A 29 -5.26 -6.46 -12.75
CA ASP A 29 -4.15 -6.12 -11.82
C ASP A 29 -4.59 -6.17 -10.36
N LEU A 30 -5.78 -5.65 -10.06
CA LEU A 30 -6.37 -5.70 -8.72
C LEU A 30 -6.51 -7.15 -8.23
N VAL A 31 -7.11 -8.02 -9.03
CA VAL A 31 -7.38 -9.43 -8.66
C VAL A 31 -6.07 -10.20 -8.48
N PHE A 32 -5.15 -10.07 -9.43
CA PHE A 32 -3.88 -10.79 -9.39
C PHE A 32 -2.98 -10.33 -8.25
N THR A 33 -2.89 -9.01 -8.04
CA THR A 33 -2.12 -8.46 -6.91
C THR A 33 -2.74 -8.87 -5.59
N THR A 34 -4.07 -8.84 -5.47
CA THR A 34 -4.77 -9.31 -4.25
C THR A 34 -4.47 -10.78 -3.98
N TRP A 35 -4.53 -11.63 -5.01
CA TRP A 35 -4.26 -13.06 -4.86
C TRP A 35 -2.83 -13.35 -4.37
N ILE A 36 -1.82 -12.71 -4.97
CA ILE A 36 -0.41 -12.86 -4.53
C ILE A 36 -0.21 -12.26 -3.14
N ALA A 37 -0.77 -11.09 -2.86
CA ALA A 37 -0.63 -10.44 -1.57
C ALA A 37 -1.28 -11.25 -0.42
N LEU A 38 -2.45 -11.85 -0.68
CA LEU A 38 -3.07 -12.83 0.23
C LEU A 38 -2.19 -14.06 0.43
N GLY A 39 -1.59 -14.59 -0.63
CA GLY A 39 -0.64 -15.71 -0.54
C GLY A 39 0.56 -15.37 0.34
N MET A 40 1.16 -14.19 0.14
CA MET A 40 2.27 -13.68 0.95
C MET A 40 1.87 -13.48 2.43
N PHE A 41 0.63 -13.04 2.69
CA PHE A 41 0.18 -12.75 4.05
C PHE A 41 -0.26 -14.00 4.82
N ILE A 42 -1.06 -14.87 4.20
CA ILE A 42 -1.68 -16.04 4.84
C ILE A 42 -0.74 -17.26 4.80
N PHE A 43 -0.01 -17.44 3.70
CA PHE A 43 0.87 -18.59 3.48
C PHE A 43 2.33 -18.18 3.20
N PRO A 44 2.94 -17.34 4.06
CA PRO A 44 4.28 -16.79 3.83
C PRO A 44 5.36 -17.87 3.74
N ASP A 45 5.27 -18.93 4.55
CA ASP A 45 6.25 -20.02 4.55
C ASP A 45 6.29 -20.77 3.21
N TYR A 46 5.11 -21.05 2.64
CA TYR A 46 5.00 -21.64 1.31
C TYR A 46 5.57 -20.71 0.24
N VAL A 47 5.27 -19.41 0.33
CA VAL A 47 5.79 -18.41 -0.61
C VAL A 47 7.32 -18.32 -0.54
N VAL A 48 7.90 -18.25 0.66
CA VAL A 48 9.35 -18.21 0.85
C VAL A 48 9.98 -19.51 0.37
N GLY A 49 9.51 -20.66 0.83
CA GLY A 49 10.05 -21.97 0.46
C GLY A 49 9.97 -22.25 -1.04
N TYR A 50 9.03 -21.62 -1.75
CA TYR A 50 8.95 -21.69 -3.20
C TYR A 50 9.92 -20.72 -3.92
N GLN A 51 10.33 -19.62 -3.27
CA GLN A 51 11.30 -18.67 -3.82
C GLN A 51 12.76 -19.07 -3.55
N VAL A 52 13.05 -19.68 -2.41
CA VAL A 52 14.44 -19.87 -1.93
C VAL A 52 14.82 -21.34 -1.78
N SER A 53 16.04 -21.65 -2.18
CA SER A 53 16.67 -22.97 -2.03
C SER A 53 17.31 -23.05 -0.65
N GLY A 54 16.52 -23.13 0.41
CA GLY A 54 17.02 -23.12 1.78
C GLY A 54 15.93 -23.33 2.83
N LYS A 55 16.34 -23.38 4.10
CA LYS A 55 15.39 -23.44 5.21
C LYS A 55 14.76 -22.06 5.39
N THR A 56 13.43 -22.00 5.35
CA THR A 56 12.68 -20.82 5.75
C THR A 56 12.87 -20.57 7.24
N ASP A 57 13.09 -19.31 7.62
CA ASP A 57 13.04 -18.88 9.02
C ASP A 57 11.93 -17.84 9.25
N GLY A 58 11.67 -17.60 10.54
CA GLY A 58 10.58 -16.72 10.95
C GLY A 58 10.78 -15.25 10.56
N LEU A 59 12.01 -14.79 10.35
CA LEU A 59 12.27 -13.42 9.87
C LEU A 59 11.92 -13.28 8.40
N MET A 60 12.28 -14.28 7.57
CA MET A 60 11.84 -14.32 6.17
C MET A 60 10.31 -14.31 6.08
N ILE A 61 9.65 -15.13 6.92
CA ILE A 61 8.19 -15.19 7.02
C ILE A 61 7.62 -13.82 7.39
N PHE A 62 8.17 -13.17 8.40
CA PHE A 62 7.74 -11.84 8.84
C PHE A 62 7.81 -10.80 7.70
N PHE A 63 8.95 -10.69 7.01
CA PHE A 63 9.11 -9.72 5.93
C PHE A 63 8.19 -10.01 4.74
N VAL A 64 7.95 -11.27 4.41
CA VAL A 64 7.00 -11.65 3.35
C VAL A 64 5.56 -11.31 3.77
N ARG A 65 5.16 -11.55 5.03
CA ARG A 65 3.85 -11.10 5.52
C ARG A 65 3.71 -9.58 5.43
N CYS A 66 4.71 -8.81 5.85
CA CYS A 66 4.70 -7.35 5.74
C CYS A 66 4.61 -6.89 4.28
N THR A 67 5.30 -7.57 3.36
CA THR A 67 5.20 -7.29 1.91
C THR A 67 3.78 -7.55 1.41
N GLY A 68 3.17 -8.67 1.82
CA GLY A 68 1.77 -8.97 1.53
C GLY A 68 0.81 -7.93 2.10
N ALA A 69 1.01 -7.47 3.34
CA ALA A 69 0.22 -6.42 3.96
C ALA A 69 0.27 -5.10 3.18
N SER A 70 1.48 -4.69 2.75
CA SER A 70 1.71 -3.50 1.93
C SER A 70 0.97 -3.59 0.59
N GLN A 71 1.05 -4.75 -0.09
CA GLN A 71 0.33 -4.96 -1.35
C GLN A 71 -1.20 -5.07 -1.17
N LEU A 72 -1.69 -5.67 -0.09
CA LEU A 72 -3.12 -5.71 0.23
C LEU A 72 -3.69 -4.32 0.51
N ALA A 73 -2.92 -3.45 1.16
CA ALA A 73 -3.30 -2.06 1.34
C ALA A 73 -3.40 -1.32 -0.01
N MET A 74 -2.44 -1.54 -0.90
CA MET A 74 -2.50 -0.99 -2.26
C MET A 74 -3.74 -1.49 -3.02
N THR A 75 -4.05 -2.79 -2.96
CA THR A 75 -5.26 -3.31 -3.62
C THR A 75 -6.54 -2.78 -2.98
N MET A 76 -6.57 -2.61 -1.66
CA MET A 76 -7.68 -1.96 -0.96
C MET A 76 -7.88 -0.52 -1.45
N PHE A 77 -6.81 0.26 -1.62
CA PHE A 77 -6.90 1.61 -2.19
C PHE A 77 -7.50 1.57 -3.59
N MET A 78 -6.93 0.73 -4.48
CA MET A 78 -7.42 0.55 -5.85
C MET A 78 -8.90 0.15 -5.89
N TYR A 79 -9.34 -0.71 -4.97
CA TYR A 79 -10.73 -1.13 -4.85
C TYR A 79 -11.63 0.02 -4.41
N LEU A 80 -11.26 0.75 -3.35
CA LEU A 80 -12.04 1.87 -2.82
C LEU A 80 -12.16 3.03 -3.81
N THR A 81 -11.14 3.24 -4.65
CA THR A 81 -11.12 4.29 -5.68
C THR A 81 -11.49 3.79 -7.07
N ARG A 82 -11.97 2.55 -7.24
CA ARG A 82 -12.20 1.95 -8.57
C ARG A 82 -13.22 2.73 -9.41
N ASP A 83 -14.20 3.34 -8.75
CA ASP A 83 -15.30 4.08 -9.36
C ASP A 83 -15.00 5.59 -9.41
N THR A 84 -13.78 6.01 -9.07
CA THR A 84 -13.40 7.42 -9.11
C THR A 84 -13.35 7.94 -10.55
N ARG A 85 -13.85 9.17 -10.72
CA ARG A 85 -13.76 9.92 -11.98
C ARG A 85 -12.57 10.87 -12.00
N ASP A 86 -11.79 10.92 -10.92
CA ASP A 86 -10.60 11.75 -10.85
C ASP A 86 -9.44 11.08 -11.59
N GLU A 87 -9.07 11.65 -12.74
CA GLU A 87 -7.93 11.18 -13.54
C GLU A 87 -6.60 11.28 -12.79
N THR A 88 -6.47 12.19 -11.81
CA THR A 88 -5.26 12.30 -10.99
C THR A 88 -5.09 11.09 -10.07
N VAL A 89 -6.19 10.51 -9.55
CA VAL A 89 -6.13 9.27 -8.76
C VAL A 89 -5.71 8.09 -9.63
N LYS A 90 -6.33 7.95 -10.81
CA LYS A 90 -5.97 6.89 -11.78
C LYS A 90 -4.51 6.99 -12.19
N GLY A 91 -4.02 8.21 -12.46
CA GLY A 91 -2.63 8.45 -12.77
C GLY A 91 -1.68 8.16 -11.61
N ALA A 92 -2.03 8.57 -10.39
CA ALA A 92 -1.25 8.28 -9.21
C ALA A 92 -1.10 6.76 -8.99
N ILE A 93 -2.16 5.98 -9.18
CA ILE A 93 -2.12 4.51 -9.12
C ILE A 93 -1.14 3.96 -10.15
N LEU A 94 -1.24 4.36 -11.42
CA LEU A 94 -0.35 3.87 -12.48
C LEU A 94 1.12 4.21 -12.23
N TRP A 95 1.41 5.44 -11.78
CA TRP A 95 2.76 5.87 -11.41
C TRP A 95 3.29 5.08 -10.23
N SER A 96 2.47 4.89 -9.20
CA SER A 96 2.81 4.11 -8.02
C SER A 96 3.11 2.64 -8.36
N ARG A 97 2.25 2.02 -9.17
CA ARG A 97 2.47 0.64 -9.62
C ARG A 97 3.74 0.52 -10.47
N THR A 98 3.98 1.46 -11.38
CA THR A 98 5.14 1.39 -12.27
C THR A 98 6.44 1.66 -11.54
N LEU A 99 6.54 2.81 -10.87
CA LEU A 99 7.78 3.23 -10.21
C LEU A 99 8.04 2.48 -8.90
N GLY A 100 7.00 1.99 -8.23
CA GLY A 100 7.15 1.14 -7.05
C GLY A 100 7.54 -0.30 -7.37
N THR A 101 7.01 -0.87 -8.46
CA THR A 101 7.38 -2.24 -8.86
C THR A 101 8.78 -2.30 -9.48
N ALA A 102 9.27 -1.21 -10.08
CA ALA A 102 10.61 -1.15 -10.68
C ALA A 102 11.77 -1.51 -9.71
N PRO A 103 11.92 -0.89 -8.52
CA PRO A 103 12.97 -1.27 -7.57
C PRO A 103 12.81 -2.71 -7.08
N MET A 104 11.59 -3.17 -6.85
CA MET A 104 11.33 -4.56 -6.46
C MET A 104 11.83 -5.53 -7.53
N LEU A 105 11.55 -5.27 -8.81
CA LEU A 105 12.09 -6.05 -9.93
C LEU A 105 13.60 -6.03 -9.98
N MET A 106 14.24 -4.87 -9.80
CA MET A 106 15.71 -4.78 -9.76
C MET A 106 16.30 -5.65 -8.64
N ILE A 107 15.69 -5.64 -7.45
CA ILE A 107 16.11 -6.46 -6.31
C ILE A 107 15.95 -7.96 -6.61
N MET A 108 14.81 -8.35 -7.18
CA MET A 108 14.53 -9.75 -7.55
C MET A 108 15.46 -10.26 -8.64
N ILE A 109 15.70 -9.46 -9.69
CA ILE A 109 16.65 -9.79 -10.77
C ILE A 109 18.05 -9.91 -10.20
N TYR A 110 18.48 -8.97 -9.36
CA TYR A 110 19.79 -9.02 -8.72
C TYR A 110 19.95 -10.28 -7.87
N GLY A 111 18.95 -10.62 -7.05
CA GLY A 111 18.93 -11.86 -6.27
C GLY A 111 19.05 -13.10 -7.16
N GLN A 112 18.27 -13.17 -8.24
CA GLN A 112 18.29 -14.32 -9.14
C GLN A 112 19.61 -14.47 -9.91
N VAL A 113 20.17 -13.36 -10.42
CA VAL A 113 21.38 -13.38 -11.26
C VAL A 113 22.63 -13.61 -10.41
N TYR A 114 22.79 -12.88 -9.31
CA TYR A 114 24.02 -12.91 -8.53
C TYR A 114 23.99 -13.89 -7.36
N LYS A 115 22.81 -14.39 -6.98
CA LYS A 115 22.62 -15.34 -5.87
C LYS A 115 21.70 -16.50 -6.27
N ASN A 116 21.86 -17.02 -7.49
CA ASN A 116 21.11 -18.16 -8.03
C ASN A 116 21.14 -19.45 -7.17
N LYS A 117 22.14 -19.61 -6.30
CA LYS A 117 22.18 -20.73 -5.33
C LYS A 117 21.18 -20.56 -4.20
N VAL A 118 20.81 -19.32 -3.88
CA VAL A 118 19.84 -18.97 -2.82
C VAL A 118 18.44 -18.89 -3.40
N PHE A 119 18.26 -18.32 -4.60
CA PHE A 119 16.96 -18.18 -5.23
C PHE A 119 16.69 -19.30 -6.23
N GLY A 120 15.63 -20.06 -5.96
CA GLY A 120 15.25 -21.24 -6.71
C GLY A 120 14.47 -20.95 -7.99
N HIS A 121 13.98 -22.03 -8.59
CA HIS A 121 13.25 -21.98 -9.86
C HIS A 121 11.91 -21.25 -9.74
N GLY A 122 11.24 -21.32 -8.59
CA GLY A 122 9.98 -20.60 -8.36
C GLY A 122 10.14 -19.09 -8.42
N ASN A 123 11.25 -18.53 -7.92
CA ASN A 123 11.54 -17.11 -8.07
C ASN A 123 11.72 -16.71 -9.56
N LEU A 124 12.47 -17.52 -10.32
CA LEU A 124 12.76 -17.26 -11.73
C LEU A 124 11.54 -17.44 -12.65
N TRP A 125 10.74 -18.48 -12.45
CA TRP A 125 9.70 -18.88 -13.40
C TRP A 125 8.29 -18.43 -13.01
N PHE A 126 8.08 -18.02 -11.77
CA PHE A 126 6.78 -17.55 -11.30
C PHE A 126 6.82 -16.08 -10.86
N PHE A 127 7.58 -15.75 -9.82
CA PHE A 127 7.52 -14.39 -9.25
C PHE A 127 8.10 -13.32 -10.17
N LEU A 128 9.27 -13.56 -10.78
CA LEU A 128 9.86 -12.61 -11.72
C LEU A 128 8.93 -12.36 -12.92
N PRO A 129 8.45 -13.38 -13.67
CA PRO A 129 7.49 -13.17 -14.74
C PRO A 129 6.23 -12.47 -14.28
N PHE A 130 5.69 -12.81 -13.11
CA PHE A 130 4.50 -12.16 -12.55
C PHE A 130 4.70 -10.65 -12.37
N PHE A 131 5.76 -10.23 -11.66
CA PHE A 131 6.02 -8.81 -11.44
C PHE A 131 6.45 -8.08 -12.70
N ILE A 132 7.15 -8.75 -13.63
CA ILE A 132 7.47 -8.19 -14.97
C ILE A 132 6.18 -7.93 -15.73
N SER A 133 5.22 -8.86 -15.69
CA SER A 133 3.92 -8.73 -16.37
C SER A 133 3.13 -7.55 -15.82
N ILE A 134 3.03 -7.44 -14.49
CA ILE A 134 2.39 -6.31 -13.82
C ILE A 134 3.06 -5.00 -14.21
N TRP A 135 4.39 -4.96 -14.20
CA TRP A 135 5.13 -3.76 -14.53
C TRP A 135 4.92 -3.35 -15.99
N ILE A 136 5.08 -4.27 -16.95
CA ILE A 136 4.81 -4.01 -18.37
C ILE A 136 3.36 -3.57 -18.58
N TYR A 137 2.40 -4.20 -17.92
CA TYR A 137 0.99 -3.83 -18.00
C TYR A 137 0.73 -2.40 -17.54
N ASN A 138 1.34 -1.99 -16.42
CA ASN A 138 1.19 -0.63 -15.89
C ASN A 138 1.95 0.42 -16.74
N VAL A 139 3.15 0.08 -17.25
CA VAL A 139 3.89 0.91 -18.21
C VAL A 139 3.07 1.14 -19.49
N TYR A 140 2.49 0.07 -20.04
CA TYR A 140 1.65 0.16 -21.23
C TYR A 140 0.45 1.09 -21.00
N GLN A 141 -0.24 0.94 -19.87
CA GLN A 141 -1.35 1.82 -19.51
C GLN A 141 -0.93 3.29 -19.31
N MET A 142 0.31 3.57 -18.88
CA MET A 142 0.82 4.93 -18.81
C MET A 142 1.05 5.58 -20.18
N HIS A 143 1.29 4.78 -21.23
CA HIS A 143 1.49 5.30 -22.57
C HIS A 143 0.20 5.49 -23.37
N THR A 144 -0.93 4.88 -22.97
CA THR A 144 -2.10 4.80 -23.87
C THR A 144 -3.45 4.83 -23.14
N PRO A 145 -4.13 5.99 -23.03
CA PRO A 145 -3.61 7.37 -23.12
C PRO A 145 -2.88 7.79 -21.83
N PRO A 146 -1.96 8.78 -21.91
CA PRO A 146 -1.20 9.22 -20.75
C PRO A 146 -2.13 9.77 -19.65
N PRO A 147 -1.96 9.33 -18.39
CA PRO A 147 -2.82 9.76 -17.31
C PRO A 147 -2.57 11.23 -16.96
N ALA A 148 -3.65 11.96 -16.71
CA ALA A 148 -3.55 13.34 -16.25
C ALA A 148 -3.15 13.40 -14.77
N VAL A 149 -1.86 13.64 -14.48
CA VAL A 149 -1.33 13.83 -13.13
C VAL A 149 -0.95 15.30 -12.85
N GLY A 150 -0.92 15.68 -11.58
CA GLY A 150 -0.35 16.97 -11.16
C GLY A 150 -1.29 18.17 -11.26
N ARG A 151 -2.60 17.98 -10.97
CA ARG A 151 -3.51 19.13 -10.79
C ARG A 151 -3.06 20.02 -9.63
N ARG A 152 -3.53 21.28 -9.65
CA ARG A 152 -3.28 22.25 -8.56
C ARG A 152 -3.67 21.63 -7.22
N GLU A 153 -2.70 21.58 -6.31
CA GLU A 153 -2.90 21.05 -4.97
C GLU A 153 -4.01 21.81 -4.24
N GLN A 154 -4.81 21.07 -3.49
CA GLN A 154 -5.74 21.71 -2.56
C GLN A 154 -4.96 22.26 -1.38
N LYS A 155 -5.32 23.48 -0.96
CA LYS A 155 -4.72 24.11 0.23
C LYS A 155 -5.40 23.57 1.49
N GLY A 156 -4.62 23.37 2.55
CA GLY A 156 -5.16 23.00 3.85
C GLY A 156 -4.23 22.11 4.66
N PHE A 157 -4.60 21.86 5.92
CA PHE A 157 -3.78 21.07 6.84
C PHE A 157 -3.65 19.61 6.40
N VAL A 158 -4.69 19.01 5.80
CA VAL A 158 -4.64 17.64 5.26
C VAL A 158 -3.56 17.49 4.18
N SER A 159 -3.39 18.49 3.32
CA SER A 159 -2.33 18.48 2.30
C SER A 159 -0.93 18.57 2.90
N ILE A 160 -0.74 19.39 3.94
CA ILE A 160 0.52 19.47 4.68
C ILE A 160 0.82 18.12 5.34
N LEU A 161 -0.18 17.52 5.97
CA LEU A 161 -0.06 16.21 6.60
C LEU A 161 0.36 15.12 5.61
N LEU A 162 -0.25 15.10 4.41
CA LEU A 162 0.15 14.19 3.32
C LEU A 162 1.60 14.41 2.88
N ARG A 163 2.08 15.66 2.82
CA ARG A 163 3.48 15.98 2.48
C ARG A 163 4.46 15.49 3.55
N VAL A 164 4.12 15.68 4.83
CA VAL A 164 4.91 15.14 5.94
C VAL A 164 4.92 13.61 5.88
N TYR A 165 3.76 12.99 5.64
CA TYR A 165 3.65 11.54 5.56
C TYR A 165 4.49 10.97 4.40
N PHE A 166 4.42 11.60 3.23
CA PHE A 166 5.28 11.29 2.09
C PHE A 166 6.75 11.34 2.49
N LEU A 167 7.19 12.40 3.18
CA LEU A 167 8.60 12.57 3.55
C LEU A 167 9.06 11.46 4.50
N VAL A 168 8.24 11.11 5.49
CA VAL A 168 8.57 10.03 6.44
C VAL A 168 8.72 8.70 5.71
N LEU A 169 7.72 8.30 4.92
CA LEU A 169 7.78 7.03 4.18
C LEU A 169 8.89 7.02 3.11
N PHE A 170 9.21 8.18 2.53
CA PHE A 170 10.32 8.30 1.60
C PHE A 170 11.66 8.04 2.27
N VAL A 171 11.89 8.64 3.44
CA VAL A 171 13.12 8.41 4.21
C VAL A 171 13.21 6.95 4.67
N GLU A 172 12.12 6.38 5.18
CA GLU A 172 12.07 4.98 5.65
C GLU A 172 12.30 3.99 4.50
N GLY A 173 11.59 4.17 3.38
CA GLY A 173 11.73 3.32 2.20
C GLY A 173 13.16 3.40 1.63
N LEU A 174 13.73 4.61 1.54
CA LEU A 174 15.10 4.80 1.07
C LEU A 174 16.13 4.17 2.03
N GLN A 175 15.93 4.32 3.35
CA GLN A 175 16.78 3.69 4.36
C GLN A 175 16.81 2.17 4.21
N GLY A 176 15.66 1.52 4.09
CA GLY A 176 15.61 0.06 3.96
C GLY A 176 16.16 -0.45 2.62
N LEU A 177 16.02 0.33 1.54
CA LEU A 177 16.61 0.00 0.24
C LEU A 177 18.14 0.11 0.25
N ALA A 178 18.67 1.24 0.73
CA ALA A 178 20.10 1.55 0.71
C ALA A 178 20.87 0.85 1.84
N PHE A 179 20.28 0.78 3.02
CA PHE A 179 20.92 0.31 4.26
C PHE A 179 20.07 -0.74 4.99
N PRO A 180 19.73 -1.89 4.37
CA PRO A 180 18.90 -2.91 5.02
C PRO A 180 19.52 -3.47 6.31
N ASN A 181 20.85 -3.42 6.45
CA ASN A 181 21.54 -3.80 7.68
C ASN A 181 21.13 -2.93 8.87
N SER A 182 20.81 -1.64 8.64
CA SER A 182 20.33 -0.76 9.71
C SER A 182 18.96 -1.21 10.23
N VAL A 183 18.08 -1.67 9.34
CA VAL A 183 16.77 -2.24 9.70
C VAL A 183 16.95 -3.54 10.48
N MET A 184 17.84 -4.43 10.01
CA MET A 184 18.15 -5.70 10.67
C MET A 184 18.80 -5.52 12.04
N PHE A 185 19.59 -4.45 12.24
CA PHE A 185 20.22 -4.15 13.53
C PHE A 185 19.19 -3.98 14.64
N PHE A 186 18.04 -3.35 14.36
CA PHE A 186 16.95 -3.21 15.33
C PHE A 186 16.27 -4.54 15.69
N MET A 187 16.45 -5.57 14.87
CA MET A 187 15.97 -6.93 15.12
C MET A 187 17.02 -7.81 15.80
N ASN A 188 18.17 -7.24 16.21
CA ASN A 188 19.27 -7.91 16.89
C ASN A 188 19.68 -9.26 16.27
N THR A 189 19.62 -9.35 14.94
CA THR A 189 19.93 -10.58 14.20
C THR A 189 21.11 -10.37 13.28
N THR A 190 21.98 -11.38 13.18
CA THR A 190 23.11 -11.35 12.25
C THR A 190 22.55 -11.32 10.83
N PRO A 191 22.76 -10.23 10.07
CA PRO A 191 22.06 -10.02 8.82
C PRO A 191 22.61 -10.97 7.75
N GLN A 192 21.83 -11.98 7.41
CA GLN A 192 22.09 -12.81 6.23
C GLN A 192 21.64 -12.08 4.97
N PHE A 193 22.27 -12.40 3.84
CA PHE A 193 21.92 -11.81 2.55
C PHE A 193 20.42 -11.92 2.23
N ILE A 194 19.82 -13.07 2.55
CA ILE A 194 18.40 -13.35 2.29
C ILE A 194 17.47 -12.43 3.09
N HIS A 195 17.80 -12.12 4.35
CA HIS A 195 17.05 -11.15 5.14
C HIS A 195 17.16 -9.75 4.54
N GLN A 196 18.37 -9.34 4.16
CA GLN A 196 18.57 -8.05 3.50
C GLN A 196 17.80 -7.96 2.17
N HIS A 197 17.67 -9.07 1.43
CA HIS A 197 16.86 -9.13 0.23
C HIS A 197 15.39 -8.87 0.53
N PHE A 198 14.80 -9.60 1.50
CA PHE A 198 13.39 -9.43 1.86
C PHE A 198 13.08 -8.06 2.48
N VAL A 199 14.00 -7.48 3.27
CA VAL A 199 13.90 -6.08 3.73
C VAL A 199 13.79 -5.13 2.54
N ARG A 200 14.68 -5.27 1.55
CA ARG A 200 14.64 -4.43 0.36
C ARG A 200 13.35 -4.63 -0.45
N VAL A 201 12.86 -5.86 -0.56
CA VAL A 201 11.57 -6.15 -1.24
C VAL A 201 10.40 -5.48 -0.52
N LEU A 202 10.34 -5.58 0.81
CA LEU A 202 9.35 -4.87 1.63
C LEU A 202 9.41 -3.36 1.39
N CYS A 203 10.60 -2.76 1.53
CA CYS A 203 10.76 -1.32 1.35
C CYS A 203 10.51 -0.87 -0.09
N ALA A 204 10.77 -1.72 -1.09
CA ALA A 204 10.38 -1.45 -2.48
C ALA A 204 8.86 -1.47 -2.66
N SER A 205 8.15 -2.38 -1.99
CA SER A 205 6.68 -2.40 -1.96
C SER A 205 6.14 -1.10 -1.35
N ASP A 206 6.70 -0.65 -0.24
CA ASP A 206 6.30 0.61 0.40
C ASP A 206 6.67 1.83 -0.47
N PHE A 207 7.73 1.71 -1.27
CA PHE A 207 8.11 2.74 -2.24
C PHE A 207 7.02 3.00 -3.29
N SER A 208 6.16 2.01 -3.57
CA SER A 208 4.97 2.23 -4.40
C SER A 208 4.03 3.26 -3.77
N ALA A 209 3.74 3.13 -2.48
CA ALA A 209 2.79 3.99 -1.77
C ALA A 209 3.23 5.46 -1.72
N ILE A 210 4.55 5.72 -1.72
CA ILE A 210 5.13 7.07 -1.76
C ILE A 210 4.56 7.90 -2.92
N PHE A 211 4.47 7.32 -4.13
CA PHE A 211 3.96 8.06 -5.29
C PHE A 211 2.47 8.36 -5.18
N LEU A 212 1.68 7.47 -4.56
CA LEU A 212 0.27 7.77 -4.28
C LEU A 212 0.16 8.98 -3.36
N ILE A 213 0.91 8.98 -2.27
CA ILE A 213 0.87 10.04 -1.26
C ILE A 213 1.40 11.36 -1.83
N TRP A 214 2.42 11.30 -2.69
CA TRP A 214 2.95 12.48 -3.38
C TRP A 214 1.89 13.22 -4.20
N TYR A 215 1.00 12.48 -4.88
CA TYR A 215 -0.08 13.04 -5.69
C TYR A 215 -1.39 13.26 -4.93
N ALA A 216 -1.55 12.68 -3.73
CA ALA A 216 -2.78 12.76 -2.95
C ALA A 216 -3.27 14.18 -2.61
N PRO A 217 -2.41 15.19 -2.38
CA PRO A 217 -2.84 16.59 -2.23
C PRO A 217 -3.60 17.14 -3.44
N SER A 218 -3.37 16.58 -4.63
CA SER A 218 -4.03 16.97 -5.88
C SER A 218 -5.33 16.21 -6.16
N PHE A 219 -5.72 15.23 -5.33
CA PHE A 219 -7.00 14.53 -5.48
C PHE A 219 -8.16 15.51 -5.27
N LEU A 220 -9.17 15.42 -6.14
CA LEU A 220 -10.33 16.30 -6.14
C LEU A 220 -11.28 16.01 -4.98
N ARG A 221 -11.50 14.72 -4.69
CA ARG A 221 -12.48 14.28 -3.70
C ARG A 221 -11.81 13.91 -2.40
N ASP A 222 -12.39 14.37 -1.30
CA ASP A 222 -11.98 13.95 0.04
C ASP A 222 -12.21 12.44 0.25
N ASP A 223 -13.16 11.82 -0.48
CA ASP A 223 -13.37 10.35 -0.51
C ASP A 223 -12.12 9.59 -0.95
N ASP A 224 -11.43 10.06 -2.00
CA ASP A 224 -10.23 9.39 -2.52
C ASP A 224 -9.06 9.52 -1.52
N ARG A 225 -8.99 10.64 -0.80
CA ARG A 225 -8.00 10.82 0.29
C ARG A 225 -8.33 9.99 1.53
N LYS A 226 -9.61 9.88 1.88
CA LYS A 226 -10.08 8.97 2.93
C LYS A 226 -9.69 7.54 2.59
N ALA A 227 -9.93 7.11 1.34
CA ALA A 227 -9.53 5.78 0.87
C ALA A 227 -8.02 5.55 1.04
N LEU A 228 -7.19 6.56 0.74
CA LEU A 228 -5.74 6.48 0.95
C LEU A 228 -5.36 6.32 2.43
N PHE A 229 -5.95 7.10 3.32
CA PHE A 229 -5.67 6.97 4.75
C PHE A 229 -6.16 5.64 5.31
N ILE A 230 -7.36 5.20 4.91
CA ILE A 230 -7.93 3.90 5.31
C ILE A 230 -7.03 2.76 4.85
N SER A 231 -6.54 2.78 3.61
CA SER A 231 -5.67 1.72 3.12
C SER A 231 -4.35 1.65 3.88
N HIS A 232 -3.74 2.79 4.24
CA HIS A 232 -2.50 2.83 5.02
C HIS A 232 -2.72 2.40 6.47
N LEU A 233 -3.87 2.74 7.07
CA LEU A 233 -4.25 2.22 8.39
C LEU A 233 -4.45 0.70 8.35
N ALA A 234 -5.05 0.17 7.27
CA ALA A 234 -5.16 -1.26 7.06
C ALA A 234 -3.77 -1.91 6.90
N ALA A 235 -2.85 -1.30 6.15
CA ALA A 235 -1.46 -1.75 6.02
C ALA A 235 -0.79 -1.90 7.39
N ALA A 236 -0.91 -0.87 8.23
CA ALA A 236 -0.32 -0.87 9.55
C ALA A 236 -0.99 -1.89 10.49
N GLY A 237 -2.32 -2.02 10.43
CA GLY A 237 -3.04 -3.06 11.18
C GLY A 237 -2.57 -4.47 10.82
N LEU A 238 -2.45 -4.76 9.51
CA LEU A 238 -1.92 -6.03 9.02
C LEU A 238 -0.42 -6.21 9.35
N GLY A 239 0.36 -5.13 9.35
CA GLY A 239 1.76 -5.12 9.78
C GLY A 239 1.91 -5.45 11.26
N ILE A 240 1.08 -4.87 12.12
CA ILE A 240 1.03 -5.19 13.55
C ILE A 240 0.64 -6.66 13.75
N LEU A 241 -0.36 -7.17 13.02
CA LEU A 241 -0.71 -8.59 13.06
C LEU A 241 0.47 -9.50 12.64
N SER A 242 1.22 -9.09 11.62
CA SER A 242 2.43 -9.80 11.18
C SER A 242 3.51 -9.82 12.26
N LEU A 243 3.69 -8.70 12.96
CA LEU A 243 4.62 -8.56 14.07
C LEU A 243 4.22 -9.41 15.28
N LEU A 244 2.93 -9.40 15.64
CA LEU A 244 2.39 -10.27 16.70
C LEU A 244 2.59 -11.75 16.36
N ALA A 245 2.32 -12.15 15.12
CA ALA A 245 2.58 -13.52 14.67
C ALA A 245 4.07 -13.87 14.72
N ALA A 246 4.96 -12.97 14.29
CA ALA A 246 6.40 -13.18 14.35
C ALA A 246 6.92 -13.31 15.80
N CYS A 247 6.33 -12.59 16.75
CA CYS A 247 6.72 -12.65 18.16
C CYS A 247 6.16 -13.88 18.89
N PHE A 248 4.86 -14.13 18.74
CA PHE A 248 4.15 -15.11 19.56
C PHE A 248 3.92 -16.48 18.90
N VAL A 249 3.97 -16.56 17.55
CA VAL A 249 3.76 -17.81 16.80
C VAL A 249 5.08 -18.32 16.25
N ASP A 250 5.81 -17.49 15.52
CA ASP A 250 7.05 -17.92 14.85
C ASP A 250 8.29 -17.83 15.76
N HIS A 251 8.17 -17.13 16.90
CA HIS A 251 9.26 -16.84 17.85
C HIS A 251 10.52 -16.26 17.18
N ALA A 252 10.31 -15.48 16.11
CA ALA A 252 11.37 -14.87 15.31
C ALA A 252 11.86 -13.54 15.87
N ILE A 253 10.99 -12.86 16.63
CA ILE A 253 11.20 -11.51 17.16
C ILE A 253 10.94 -11.55 18.66
N GLU A 254 11.88 -11.03 19.45
CA GLU A 254 11.71 -10.90 20.90
C GLU A 254 10.70 -9.80 21.26
N VAL A 255 10.04 -9.92 22.41
CA VAL A 255 9.11 -8.90 22.90
C VAL A 255 9.80 -7.52 23.06
N SER A 256 11.08 -7.52 23.45
CA SER A 256 11.91 -6.31 23.53
C SER A 256 12.04 -5.60 22.16
N GLN A 257 12.26 -6.36 21.10
CA GLN A 257 12.40 -5.89 19.72
C GLN A 257 11.05 -5.43 19.15
N MET A 258 9.97 -6.11 19.52
CA MET A 258 8.61 -5.70 19.15
C MET A 258 8.31 -4.26 19.56
N TYR A 259 8.72 -3.82 20.76
CA TYR A 259 8.53 -2.43 21.20
C TYR A 259 9.27 -1.43 20.29
N TRP A 260 10.50 -1.74 19.89
CA TRP A 260 11.25 -0.91 18.96
C TRP A 260 10.56 -0.83 17.59
N ILE A 261 10.10 -1.97 17.06
CA ILE A 261 9.39 -2.00 15.79
C ILE A 261 8.08 -1.20 15.88
N LEU A 262 7.32 -1.32 16.97
CA LEU A 262 6.11 -0.52 17.19
C LEU A 262 6.41 0.98 17.28
N LEU A 263 7.54 1.36 17.88
CA LEU A 263 7.99 2.76 17.90
C LEU A 263 8.30 3.25 16.49
N PHE A 264 8.98 2.44 15.67
CA PHE A 264 9.20 2.75 14.24
C PHE A 264 7.92 2.79 13.43
N MET A 265 6.86 2.08 13.84
CA MET A 265 5.54 2.16 13.20
C MET A 265 4.71 3.37 13.63
N THR A 266 5.17 4.23 14.55
CA THR A 266 4.44 5.43 15.00
C THR A 266 4.02 6.40 13.90
N PRO A 267 4.68 6.49 12.73
CA PRO A 267 4.15 7.26 11.60
C PRO A 267 2.75 6.84 11.13
N VAL A 268 2.24 5.66 11.52
CA VAL A 268 0.82 5.27 11.35
C VAL A 268 -0.17 6.26 12.01
N LEU A 269 0.27 7.04 12.99
CA LEU A 269 -0.58 8.06 13.60
C LEU A 269 -0.91 9.17 12.60
N ILE A 270 -0.05 9.40 11.60
CA ILE A 270 -0.28 10.43 10.57
C ILE A 270 -1.53 10.12 9.73
N PRO A 271 -1.72 8.94 9.11
CA PRO A 271 -2.95 8.63 8.41
C PRO A 271 -4.18 8.60 9.32
N ALA A 272 -4.04 8.23 10.61
CA ALA A 272 -5.15 8.30 11.58
C ALA A 272 -5.62 9.74 11.81
N ILE A 273 -4.67 10.66 12.05
CA ILE A 273 -4.94 12.09 12.21
C ILE A 273 -5.57 12.66 10.93
N GLY A 274 -5.03 12.28 9.76
CA GLY A 274 -5.53 12.74 8.46
C GLY A 274 -6.99 12.33 8.21
N LEU A 275 -7.32 11.08 8.50
CA LEU A 275 -8.69 10.58 8.42
C LEU A 275 -9.61 11.32 9.41
N GLY A 276 -9.17 11.52 10.65
CA GLY A 276 -9.92 12.25 11.68
C GLY A 276 -10.27 13.68 11.26
N LEU A 277 -9.31 14.40 10.67
CA LEU A 277 -9.51 15.76 10.19
C LEU A 277 -10.51 15.86 9.03
N ILE A 278 -10.48 14.92 8.09
CA ILE A 278 -11.46 14.89 7.00
C ILE A 278 -12.86 14.65 7.58
N LEU A 279 -13.01 13.66 8.46
CA LEU A 279 -14.31 13.34 9.09
C LEU A 279 -14.86 14.50 9.93
N GLN A 280 -14.00 15.23 10.64
CA GLN A 280 -14.39 16.41 11.39
C GLN A 280 -14.91 17.53 10.46
N ASN A 281 -14.21 17.79 9.34
CA ASN A 281 -14.63 18.79 8.37
C ASN A 281 -15.98 18.45 7.72
N GLU A 282 -16.26 17.18 7.45
CA GLU A 282 -17.55 16.72 6.92
C GLU A 282 -18.69 16.94 7.91
N ARG A 283 -18.45 16.62 9.19
CA ARG A 283 -19.43 16.89 10.25
C ARG A 283 -19.77 18.38 10.36
N SER A 284 -18.75 19.25 10.31
CA SER A 284 -18.94 20.70 10.34
C SER A 284 -19.74 21.21 9.15
N LYS A 285 -19.45 20.74 7.92
CA LYS A 285 -20.20 21.12 6.72
C LYS A 285 -21.68 20.68 6.80
N ASN A 286 -21.93 19.46 7.28
CA ASN A 286 -23.28 18.94 7.42
C ASN A 286 -24.09 19.69 8.49
N ALA A 287 -23.47 20.03 9.63
CA ALA A 287 -24.11 20.81 10.68
C ALA A 287 -24.57 22.19 10.19
N VAL A 288 -23.72 22.90 9.44
CA VAL A 288 -24.06 24.19 8.81
C VAL A 288 -25.23 24.05 7.85
N PHE A 289 -25.25 22.99 7.04
CA PHE A 289 -26.33 22.74 6.09
C PHE A 289 -27.66 22.48 6.79
N THR A 290 -27.66 21.72 7.90
CA THR A 290 -28.86 21.46 8.71
C THR A 290 -29.42 22.73 9.37
N THR A 291 -28.56 23.66 9.80
CA THR A 291 -29.00 24.97 10.33
C THR A 291 -29.54 25.92 9.26
N MET A 292 -29.13 25.79 7.99
CA MET A 292 -29.67 26.63 6.90
C MET A 292 -30.98 26.10 6.29
N THR A 293 -31.23 24.79 6.39
CA THR A 293 -32.45 24.16 5.85
C THR A 293 -33.57 24.02 6.88
N THR A 294 -33.36 24.42 8.14
CA THR A 294 -34.46 24.58 9.09
C THR A 294 -35.14 25.93 8.82
N PRO A 295 -36.37 25.95 8.25
CA PRO A 295 -37.08 27.20 8.04
C PRO A 295 -37.30 27.86 9.41
N SER A 296 -36.92 29.13 9.52
CA SER A 296 -37.14 29.99 10.68
C SER A 296 -38.64 30.27 10.86
N HIS A 297 -39.40 29.25 11.26
CA HIS A 297 -40.85 29.34 11.50
C HIS A 297 -41.22 30.02 12.83
N TYR A 298 -40.35 30.85 13.39
CA TYR A 298 -40.55 31.47 14.70
C TYR A 298 -40.04 32.91 14.81
N ILE A 299 -40.41 33.81 13.89
CA ILE A 299 -40.56 35.25 14.22
C ILE A 299 -41.74 35.83 13.43
N THR A 300 -42.97 35.41 13.75
CA THR A 300 -44.17 36.18 13.38
C THR A 300 -45.31 35.88 14.36
N ARG A 301 -45.18 36.38 15.59
CA ARG A 301 -46.23 36.54 16.63
C ARG A 301 -45.52 37.23 17.79
N SER A 302 -45.91 38.37 18.33
CA SER A 302 -47.15 39.12 18.28
C SER A 302 -46.87 40.45 18.99
N ILE A 303 -46.89 41.58 18.30
CA ILE A 303 -47.10 42.90 18.94
C ILE A 303 -48.09 43.66 18.06
N SER A 304 -49.35 43.25 18.14
CA SER A 304 -50.49 44.03 17.66
C SER A 304 -51.63 43.86 18.66
N SER A 305 -51.46 44.39 19.88
CA SER A 305 -52.58 44.61 20.81
C SER A 305 -52.24 45.63 21.90
N GLN A 306 -51.82 46.84 21.52
CA GLN A 306 -51.98 48.07 22.29
C GLN A 306 -52.16 49.17 21.24
N ALA A 307 -53.14 50.07 21.24
CA ALA A 307 -54.24 50.33 22.14
C ALA A 307 -55.33 51.04 21.30
N LYS A 308 -56.58 50.60 21.43
CA LYS A 308 -57.77 51.43 21.17
C LYS A 308 -58.72 51.16 22.31
N THR A 309 -58.71 52.04 23.29
CA THR A 309 -59.79 52.22 24.26
C THR A 309 -59.60 53.60 24.87
N GLU A 310 -60.61 54.43 24.60
CA GLU A 310 -60.98 55.73 25.20
C GLU A 310 -60.08 56.95 24.96
#